data_AF-A0A1F5G1A0-F1
#
_entry.id   AF-A0A1F5G1A0-F1
#
_cell.length_a   1.000
_cell.length_b   1.000
_cell.length_c   1.000
_cell.angle_alpha   90.00
_cell.angle_beta   90.00
_cell.angle_gamma   90.00
#
_symmetry.space_group_name_H-M   'P 1'
#
loop_
_entity.id
_entity.type
_entity.pdbx_description
1 polymer ?
#
loop_
_entity_poly.entity_id
_entity_poly.type
_entity_poly.pdbx_seq_one_letter_code
_entity_poly.pdbx_strand_id
1 'polypeptide(L)'
;MPKLPVFGSKALEGACRDLGFDIDYQSGKGGHALAKHPTRSPSHRQRPFITIKGDKEYGDPNFRSLIVREIMAFGYTRDQVIEAINKNL
;
A
#
# COMPACT_ATOMS: atom_id res chain seq x y z
N MET A 1 -4.67 17.92 -8.13
CA MET A 1 -4.24 16.69 -7.42
C MET A 1 -3.91 15.62 -8.45
N PRO A 2 -2.76 14.94 -8.37
CA PRO A 2 -2.40 13.90 -9.33
C PRO A 2 -3.45 12.78 -9.33
N LYS A 3 -3.81 12.33 -10.54
CA LYS A 3 -4.77 11.24 -10.75
C LYS A 3 -4.16 9.96 -10.20
N LEU A 4 -4.95 9.18 -9.46
CA LEU A 4 -4.51 7.89 -8.95
C LEU A 4 -4.26 6.93 -10.13
N PRO A 5 -3.05 6.36 -10.29
CA PRO A 5 -2.77 5.40 -11.35
C PRO A 5 -3.59 4.11 -11.16
N VAL A 6 -3.71 3.34 -12.24
CA VAL A 6 -4.11 1.93 -12.15
C VAL A 6 -2.84 1.14 -11.85
N PHE A 7 -2.83 0.44 -10.72
CA PHE A 7 -1.68 -0.33 -10.25
C PHE A 7 -2.17 -1.66 -9.69
N GLY A 8 -1.33 -2.70 -9.76
CA GLY A 8 -1.62 -4.01 -9.18
C GLY A 8 -0.84 -4.28 -7.89
N SER A 9 -0.87 -5.53 -7.45
CA SER A 9 -0.17 -6.05 -6.28
C SER A 9 1.34 -5.77 -6.33
N LYS A 10 2.01 -6.08 -7.45
CA LYS A 10 3.46 -5.86 -7.64
C LYS A 10 3.88 -4.40 -7.49
N ALA A 11 3.13 -3.49 -8.10
CA ALA A 11 3.39 -2.07 -8.01
C ALA A 11 3.22 -1.55 -6.57
N LEU A 12 2.19 -2.05 -5.87
CA LEU A 12 2.00 -1.75 -4.46
C LEU A 12 3.12 -2.28 -3.57
N GLU A 13 3.60 -3.50 -3.81
CA GLU A 13 4.73 -4.07 -3.07
C GLU A 13 6.00 -3.22 -3.23
N GLY A 14 6.33 -2.84 -4.47
CA GLY A 14 7.46 -1.96 -4.76
C GLY A 14 7.32 -0.60 -4.07
N ALA A 15 6.13 0.02 -4.16
CA ALA A 15 5.85 1.28 -3.48
C ALA A 15 5.99 1.17 -1.95
N CYS A 16 5.49 0.08 -1.35
CA CYS A 16 5.62 -0.15 0.08
C CYS A 16 7.09 -0.30 0.50
N ARG A 17 7.92 -1.02 -0.28
CA ARG A 17 9.36 -1.13 -0.02
C ARG A 17 10.09 0.21 -0.13
N ASP A 18 9.78 0.99 -1.18
CA ASP A 18 10.35 2.34 -1.37
C ASP A 18 9.97 3.27 -0.20
N LEU A 19 8.79 3.09 0.38
CA LEU A 19 8.31 3.78 1.57
C LEU A 19 8.76 3.12 2.89
N GLY A 20 9.70 2.17 2.85
CA GLY A 20 10.30 1.58 4.06
C GLY A 20 9.42 0.58 4.81
N PHE A 21 8.40 0.01 4.18
CA PHE A 21 7.65 -1.12 4.74
C PHE A 21 8.37 -2.44 4.43
N ASP A 22 8.37 -3.34 5.42
CA ASP A 22 8.76 -4.73 5.26
C ASP A 22 7.56 -5.55 4.76
N ILE A 23 7.78 -6.37 3.74
CA ILE A 23 6.75 -7.21 3.14
C ILE A 23 6.83 -8.62 3.72
N ASP A 24 5.79 -9.02 4.44
CA ASP A 24 5.62 -10.32 5.06
C ASP A 24 4.68 -11.19 4.23
N TYR A 25 5.26 -12.15 3.52
CA TYR A 25 4.55 -13.12 2.68
C TYR A 25 4.06 -14.35 3.45
N GLN A 26 4.54 -14.59 4.67
CA GLN A 26 4.24 -15.80 5.44
C GLN A 26 3.00 -15.62 6.31
N SER A 27 2.79 -14.42 6.84
CA SER A 27 1.67 -14.12 7.74
C SER A 27 0.36 -13.78 7.03
N GLY A 28 0.38 -13.66 5.70
CA GLY A 28 -0.81 -13.36 4.93
C GLY A 28 -1.67 -14.61 4.68
N LYS A 29 -2.97 -14.50 4.97
CA LYS A 29 -3.94 -15.57 4.67
C LYS A 29 -4.43 -15.45 3.23
N GLY A 30 -4.55 -16.58 2.53
CA GLY A 30 -5.14 -16.65 1.20
C GLY A 30 -4.26 -16.13 0.06
N GLY A 31 -2.92 -16.16 0.23
CA GLY A 31 -1.98 -15.69 -0.79
C GLY A 31 -1.77 -14.16 -0.80
N HIS A 32 -2.26 -13.46 0.22
CA HIS A 32 -1.98 -12.04 0.42
C HIS A 32 -0.60 -11.84 1.06
N ALA A 33 -0.01 -10.67 0.90
CA ALA A 33 1.15 -10.23 1.68
C ALA A 33 0.73 -9.12 2.65
N LEU A 34 1.49 -8.94 3.73
CA LEU A 34 1.28 -7.86 4.70
C LEU A 34 2.47 -6.91 4.67
N ALA A 35 2.26 -5.62 4.42
CA ALA A 35 3.30 -4.61 4.53
C ALA A 35 3.28 -3.97 5.93
N LYS A 36 4.38 -4.07 6.68
CA LYS A 36 4.52 -3.55 8.05
C LYS A 36 5.64 -2.51 8.07
N HIS A 37 5.42 -1.38 8.72
CA HIS A 37 6.48 -0.38 8.86
C HIS A 37 7.23 -0.60 10.19
N PRO A 38 8.57 -0.69 10.21
CA PRO A 38 9.32 -1.01 11.43
C PRO A 38 9.31 0.12 12.48
N THR A 39 9.26 1.37 12.03
CA THR A 39 9.38 2.55 12.91
C THR A 39 8.14 3.47 12.96
N ARG A 40 7.13 3.22 12.12
CA ARG A 40 5.95 4.09 12.02
C ARG A 40 4.71 3.29 12.35
N SER A 41 3.81 3.93 13.09
CA SER A 41 2.49 3.40 13.40
C SER A 41 1.43 4.29 12.77
N PRO A 42 0.27 3.73 12.43
CA PRO A 42 -0.77 4.51 11.80
C PRO A 42 -1.43 5.49 12.79
N SER A 43 -1.81 6.68 12.31
CA SER A 43 -2.37 7.77 13.12
C SER A 43 -3.78 7.53 13.68
N HIS A 44 -4.49 6.50 13.20
CA HIS A 44 -5.88 6.18 13.57
C HIS A 44 -6.03 4.69 13.89
N ARG A 45 -7.22 4.27 14.35
CA ARG A 45 -7.59 2.86 14.63
C ARG A 45 -7.68 2.00 13.35
N GLN A 46 -6.63 1.96 12.54
CA GLN A 46 -6.44 0.95 11.50
C GLN A 46 -5.46 -0.12 11.98
N ARG A 47 -5.35 -1.21 11.21
CA ARG A 47 -4.38 -2.27 11.50
C ARG A 47 -2.95 -1.74 11.32
N PRO A 48 -1.96 -2.24 12.07
CA PRO A 48 -0.57 -1.80 11.97
C PRO A 48 0.16 -2.37 10.73
N PHE A 49 -0.58 -2.63 9.65
CA PHE A 49 -0.09 -3.17 8.39
C PHE A 49 -1.05 -2.85 7.24
N ILE A 50 -0.53 -2.82 6.02
CA ILE A 50 -1.31 -2.77 4.78
C ILE A 50 -1.46 -4.19 4.26
N THR A 51 -2.67 -4.58 3.85
CA THR A 51 -2.88 -5.89 3.21
C THR A 51 -2.72 -5.74 1.70
N ILE A 52 -1.74 -6.43 1.13
CA ILE A 52 -1.50 -6.50 -0.31
C ILE A 52 -2.26 -7.72 -0.84
N LYS A 53 -3.31 -7.47 -1.61
CA LYS A 53 -4.16 -8.52 -2.19
C LYS A 53 -3.67 -8.94 -3.57
N GLY A 54 -4.30 -9.97 -4.16
CA GLY A 54 -4.08 -10.30 -5.56
C GLY A 54 -4.62 -9.22 -6.52
N ASP A 55 -4.31 -9.33 -7.81
CA ASP A 55 -4.61 -8.27 -8.78
C ASP A 55 -6.11 -8.05 -9.06
N LYS A 56 -6.97 -9.02 -8.70
CA LYS A 56 -8.42 -8.99 -9.00
C LYS A 56 -9.10 -7.76 -8.38
N GLU A 57 -8.68 -7.36 -7.19
CA GLU A 57 -9.29 -6.26 -6.43
C GLU A 57 -8.88 -4.88 -6.95
N TYR A 58 -7.75 -4.78 -7.66
CA TYR A 58 -7.17 -3.49 -8.08
C TYR A 58 -7.89 -2.84 -9.26
N GLY A 59 -8.79 -3.56 -9.92
CA GLY A 59 -9.72 -2.98 -10.89
C GLY A 59 -10.63 -1.92 -10.25
N ASP A 60 -10.97 -2.06 -8.97
CA ASP A 60 -11.84 -1.12 -8.25
C ASP A 60 -11.08 0.16 -7.84
N PRO A 61 -11.47 1.35 -8.34
CA PRO A 61 -10.86 2.61 -7.94
C PRO A 61 -11.05 2.94 -6.45
N ASN A 62 -12.13 2.46 -5.82
CA ASN A 62 -12.37 2.67 -4.39
C ASN A 62 -11.38 1.88 -3.55
N PHE A 63 -11.10 0.62 -3.95
CA PHE A 63 -10.09 -0.20 -3.31
C PHE A 63 -8.69 0.43 -3.41
N ARG A 64 -8.29 0.88 -4.60
CA ARG A 64 -7.01 1.59 -4.79
C ARG A 64 -6.93 2.86 -3.94
N SER A 65 -8.02 3.61 -3.84
CA SER A 65 -8.08 4.83 -3.01
C SER A 65 -8.00 4.52 -1.51
N LEU A 66 -8.60 3.41 -1.07
CA LEU A 66 -8.50 2.92 0.30
C LEU A 66 -7.05 2.65 0.67
N ILE A 67 -6.32 1.91 -0.16
CA ILE A 67 -4.91 1.57 0.09
C ILE A 67 -4.04 2.83 0.23
N VAL A 68 -4.22 3.81 -0.66
CA VAL A 68 -3.48 5.08 -0.55
C VAL A 68 -3.78 5.77 0.79
N ARG A 69 -5.04 5.78 1.23
CA ARG A 69 -5.41 6.35 2.53
C ARG A 69 -4.79 5.58 3.69
N GLU A 70 -4.74 4.25 3.62
CA GLU A 70 -4.12 3.42 4.65
C GLU A 70 -2.61 3.70 4.77
N ILE A 71 -1.90 3.84 3.64
CA ILE A 71 -0.47 4.21 3.63
C ILE A 71 -0.26 5.63 4.18
N MET A 72 -1.11 6.60 3.77
CA MET A 72 -1.03 7.97 4.26
C MET A 72 -1.16 8.07 5.78
N ALA A 73 -1.93 7.17 6.41
CA ALA A 73 -2.04 7.13 7.86
C ALA A 73 -0.71 6.76 8.57
N PHE A 74 0.31 6.26 7.86
CA PHE A 74 1.68 6.12 8.37
C PHE A 74 2.51 7.43 8.22
N GLY A 75 1.86 8.56 7.97
CA GLY A 75 2.50 9.89 7.91
C GLY A 75 3.09 10.25 6.55
N TYR A 76 2.74 9.52 5.49
CA TYR A 76 3.13 9.86 4.12
C TYR A 76 2.13 10.83 3.49
N THR A 77 2.62 11.77 2.68
CA THR A 77 1.73 12.62 1.87
C THR A 77 1.17 11.81 0.70
N ARG A 78 0.02 12.24 0.17
CA ARG A 78 -0.58 11.61 -1.01
C ARG A 78 0.39 11.57 -2.20
N ASP A 79 1.14 12.64 -2.41
CA ASP A 79 2.07 12.76 -3.53
C ASP A 79 3.24 11.78 -3.40
N GLN A 80 3.80 11.60 -2.20
CA GLN A 80 4.83 10.59 -1.93
C GLN A 80 4.33 9.17 -2.25
N VAL A 81 3.08 8.86 -1.88
CA VAL A 81 2.49 7.54 -2.16
C VAL A 81 2.27 7.35 -3.66
N ILE A 82 1.77 8.36 -4.37
CA ILE A 82 1.53 8.29 -5.81
C ILE A 82 2.86 8.19 -6.59
N GLU A 83 3.88 8.95 -6.17
CA GLU A 83 5.22 8.89 -6.75
C GLU A 83 5.83 7.49 -6.60
N ALA A 84 5.77 6.91 -5.39
CA ALA A 84 6.24 5.56 -5.13
C ALA A 84 5.49 4.51 -5.98
N ILE A 85 4.18 4.65 -6.15
CA ILE A 85 3.40 3.76 -7.02
C ILE A 85 3.83 3.92 -8.49
N ASN A 86 3.91 5.15 -9.00
CA ASN A 86 4.29 5.42 -10.39
C ASN A 86 5.69 4.89 -10.75
N LYS A 87 6.63 4.94 -9.80
CA LYS A 87 7.99 4.39 -9.97
C LYS A 87 7.99 2.85 -10.14
N ASN A 88 6.94 2.18 -9.68
CA ASN A 88 6.83 0.72 -9.66
C ASN A 88 5.72 0.19 -10.59
N LEU A 89 5.23 0.98 -11.54
CA LEU A 89 4.26 0.56 -12.56
C LEU A 89 4.86 -0.34 -13.64
#